data_AF-A0A975BUI8-F1
#
_entry.id   AF-A0A975BUI8-F1
#
_cell.length_a   1.000
_cell.length_b   1.000
_cell.length_c   1.000
_cell.angle_alpha   90.00
_cell.angle_beta   90.00
_cell.angle_gamma   90.00
#
_symmetry.space_group_name_H-M   'P 1'
#
loop_
_entity.id
_entity.type
_entity.pdbx_description
1 polymer ?
#
loop_
_entity_poly.entity_id
_entity_poly.type
_entity_poly.pdbx_seq_one_letter_code
_entity_poly.pdbx_strand_id
1 'polypeptide(L)'
;MKNKIRQYTYKQVRIWDQMVLIGIGLAAIYWVLDSFMLMLDTGNFNLFQLLFGTSLDDSWTRLVVLCLFIIFGSHVQFTMNARKHAEEEHQKTEEQYHTLVNNISVGIFRATPGLNGKFLMANPAFLKIIGVESEDELRKMNVADIYEKPDEGKIILDNILPRGEVPWAEIRLKRKDGTPCWAMFTAKMAHGKDSKGFRYFDTIIEDISEYKQSAAAHEHFQKLLSPDVAEMLASGRLKTEKGGQKRVASVLFANIRGFTAMSERMKPTEVLRMLNEYYEGMVNIVFRHGGTVDKFIGDEIMVIWGAPVAHDNDPVRSVHAAIDMQSMLAQLNEDCPANRQIRIGIGINTGSLVAGYIGSTCLMSYSVIGDTVNTASRLCSAAKPGQIIISEETYNHVKSVFDIAELKPILAKGKAEPIRIFSVNNEQ
;
A
#
# COMPACT_ATOMS: atom_id res chain seq x y z
N MET A 1 44.86 -14.34 -1.63
CA MET A 1 46.10 -13.52 -1.63
C MET A 1 46.00 -12.27 -0.75
N LYS A 2 44.89 -11.49 -0.79
CA LYS A 2 44.71 -10.28 0.04
C LYS A 2 44.75 -10.50 1.56
N ASN A 3 44.22 -11.61 2.11
CA ASN A 3 44.33 -11.90 3.56
C ASN A 3 45.75 -12.28 4.01
N LYS A 4 46.54 -12.94 3.15
CA LYS A 4 47.96 -13.21 3.43
C LYS A 4 48.77 -11.91 3.38
N ILE A 5 48.55 -11.06 2.38
CA ILE A 5 49.23 -9.76 2.28
C ILE A 5 48.89 -8.89 3.50
N ARG A 6 47.61 -8.78 3.89
CA ARG A 6 47.15 -7.98 5.04
C ARG A 6 47.69 -8.49 6.38
N GLN A 7 47.75 -9.82 6.59
CA GLN A 7 48.41 -10.39 7.78
C GLN A 7 49.93 -10.18 7.78
N TYR A 8 50.59 -10.23 6.62
CA TYR A 8 52.02 -9.95 6.50
C TYR A 8 52.34 -8.48 6.78
N THR A 9 51.55 -7.53 6.27
CA THR A 9 51.74 -6.10 6.56
C THR A 9 51.50 -5.81 8.04
N TYR A 10 50.46 -6.40 8.63
CA TYR A 10 50.16 -6.23 10.07
C TYR A 10 51.23 -6.82 10.99
N LYS A 11 51.80 -7.97 10.61
CA LYS A 11 52.84 -8.66 11.38
C LYS A 11 54.20 -7.98 11.24
N GLN A 12 54.54 -7.44 10.08
CA GLN A 12 55.77 -6.65 9.89
C GLN A 12 55.75 -5.37 10.73
N VAL A 13 54.68 -4.57 10.66
CA VAL A 13 54.59 -3.30 11.41
C VAL A 13 54.71 -3.52 12.92
N ARG A 14 54.08 -4.56 13.45
CA ARG A 14 54.16 -4.94 14.88
C ARG A 14 55.58 -5.31 15.34
N ILE A 15 56.42 -5.84 14.44
CA ILE A 15 57.82 -6.18 14.74
C ILE A 15 58.68 -4.91 14.79
N TRP A 16 58.49 -3.99 13.84
CA TRP A 16 59.20 -2.70 13.82
C TRP A 16 58.90 -1.88 15.08
N ASP A 17 57.63 -1.80 15.50
CA ASP A 17 57.24 -1.09 16.72
C ASP A 17 57.87 -1.70 17.98
N GLN A 18 57.93 -3.04 18.06
CA GLN A 18 58.59 -3.72 19.18
C GLN A 18 60.11 -3.54 19.17
N MET A 19 60.76 -3.55 18.00
CA MET A 19 62.20 -3.31 17.90
C MET A 19 62.58 -1.89 18.30
N VAL A 20 61.75 -0.89 17.93
CA VAL A 20 61.93 0.50 18.34
C VAL A 20 61.75 0.64 19.87
N LEU A 21 60.71 0.03 20.45
CA LEU A 21 60.50 0.06 21.90
C LEU A 21 61.65 -0.60 22.68
N ILE A 22 62.18 -1.73 22.18
CA ILE A 22 63.30 -2.45 22.80
C ILE A 22 64.58 -1.62 22.70
N GLY A 23 64.87 -1.02 21.53
CA GLY A 23 66.04 -0.17 21.34
C GLY A 23 66.03 1.06 22.25
N ILE A 24 64.87 1.70 22.38
CA ILE A 24 64.64 2.83 23.29
C ILE A 24 64.80 2.38 24.75
N GLY A 25 64.20 1.26 25.16
CA GLY A 25 64.34 0.72 26.51
C GLY A 25 65.79 0.42 26.90
N LEU A 26 66.57 -0.17 26.00
CA LEU A 26 68.00 -0.42 26.21
C LEU A 26 68.82 0.87 26.34
N ALA A 27 68.51 1.91 25.55
CA ALA A 27 69.16 3.20 25.66
C ALA A 27 68.84 3.92 26.99
N ALA A 28 67.60 3.84 27.48
CA ALA A 28 67.24 4.36 28.80
C ALA A 28 67.95 3.61 29.93
N ILE A 29 68.02 2.27 29.85
CA ILE A 29 68.72 1.46 30.85
C ILE A 29 70.21 1.80 30.88
N TYR A 30 70.85 1.94 29.72
CA TYR A 30 72.23 2.41 29.61
C TYR A 30 72.40 3.79 30.25
N TRP A 31 71.50 4.73 29.96
CA TRP A 31 71.51 6.09 30.51
C TRP A 31 71.38 6.13 32.04
N VAL A 32 70.52 5.29 32.62
CA VAL A 32 70.35 5.14 34.07
C VAL A 32 71.60 4.52 34.71
N LEU A 33 72.15 3.46 34.11
CA LEU A 33 73.35 2.79 34.62
C LEU A 33 74.58 3.70 34.56
N ASP A 34 74.75 4.45 33.47
CA ASP A 34 75.85 5.41 33.30
C ASP A 34 75.74 6.57 34.30
N SER A 35 74.54 7.13 34.48
CA SER A 35 74.31 8.18 35.49
C SER A 35 74.49 7.67 36.93
N PHE A 36 74.17 6.41 37.21
CA PHE A 36 74.40 5.77 38.51
C PHE A 36 75.89 5.49 38.77
N MET A 37 76.65 5.08 37.74
CA MET A 37 78.10 4.93 37.84
C MET A 37 78.79 6.27 38.10
N LEU A 38 78.38 7.34 37.41
CA LEU A 38 78.84 8.71 37.67
C LEU A 38 78.56 9.13 39.12
N MET A 39 77.38 8.81 39.67
CA MET A 39 77.02 9.12 41.05
C MET A 39 77.92 8.42 42.09
N LEU A 40 78.39 7.21 41.80
CA LEU A 40 79.25 6.43 42.70
C LEU A 40 80.71 6.91 42.72
N ASP A 41 81.18 7.57 41.65
CA ASP A 41 82.62 7.84 41.47
C ASP A 41 83.11 9.15 42.13
N THR A 42 82.26 10.18 42.31
CA THR A 42 82.77 11.54 42.59
C THR A 42 82.00 12.38 43.62
N GLY A 43 80.94 11.86 44.24
CA GLY A 43 80.44 12.32 45.55
C GLY A 43 79.84 13.74 45.68
N ASN A 44 79.84 14.60 44.64
CA ASN A 44 79.19 15.91 44.70
C ASN A 44 78.77 16.40 43.29
N PHE A 45 77.48 16.31 42.95
CA PHE A 45 76.96 16.77 41.65
C PHE A 45 75.75 17.69 41.77
N ASN A 46 75.68 18.65 40.84
CA ASN A 46 74.46 19.41 40.55
C ASN A 46 73.57 18.58 39.62
N LEU A 47 72.25 18.59 39.81
CA LEU A 47 71.25 17.81 39.05
C LEU A 47 71.45 17.92 37.53
N PHE A 48 71.93 19.06 37.06
CA PHE A 48 72.24 19.32 35.66
C PHE A 48 73.34 18.40 35.10
N GLN A 49 74.43 18.18 35.84
CA GLN A 49 75.53 17.31 35.41
C GLN A 49 75.12 15.83 35.45
N LEU A 50 74.20 15.47 36.35
CA LEU A 50 73.65 14.12 36.39
C LEU A 50 72.77 13.84 35.16
N LEU A 51 71.98 14.82 34.73
CA LEU A 51 71.06 14.68 33.59
C LEU A 51 71.77 14.83 32.24
N PHE A 52 72.69 15.78 32.10
CA PHE A 52 73.30 16.14 30.83
C PHE A 52 74.79 15.83 30.76
N GLY A 53 75.35 15.11 31.73
CA GLY A 53 76.77 14.79 31.70
C GLY A 53 77.68 15.94 32.13
N THR A 54 78.98 15.66 32.19
CA THR A 54 79.98 16.59 32.75
C THR A 54 80.75 17.36 31.67
N SER A 55 80.61 16.99 30.40
CA SER A 55 81.24 17.63 29.25
C SER A 55 80.22 18.04 28.19
N LEU A 56 80.58 19.01 27.35
CA LEU A 56 79.73 19.49 26.25
C LEU A 56 79.34 18.37 25.27
N ASP A 57 80.24 17.45 24.94
CA ASP A 57 79.95 16.32 24.04
C ASP A 57 78.97 15.31 24.66
N ASP A 58 79.09 15.08 25.97
CA ASP A 58 78.15 14.22 26.73
C ASP A 58 76.76 14.87 26.82
N SER A 59 76.71 16.19 27.05
CA SER A 59 75.47 16.96 27.01
C SER A 59 74.77 16.92 25.66
N TRP A 60 75.52 17.06 24.57
CA TRP A 60 74.96 16.95 23.22
C TRP A 60 74.41 15.55 22.92
N THR A 61 75.15 14.50 23.28
CA THR A 61 74.73 13.12 23.04
C THR A 61 73.46 12.78 23.82
N ARG A 62 73.40 13.15 25.11
CA ARG A 62 72.24 12.92 25.98
C ARG A 62 71.02 13.73 25.53
N LEU A 63 71.22 14.96 25.03
CA LEU A 63 70.14 15.79 24.47
C LEU A 63 69.55 15.16 23.19
N VAL A 64 70.40 14.65 22.29
CA VAL A 64 69.96 13.95 21.07
C VAL A 64 69.14 12.71 21.41
N VAL A 65 69.60 11.91 22.38
CA VAL A 65 68.85 10.73 22.85
C VAL A 65 67.50 11.15 23.44
N LEU A 66 67.46 12.17 24.30
CA LEU A 66 66.20 12.69 24.87
C LEU A 66 65.22 13.16 23.78
N CYS A 67 65.71 13.88 22.76
CA CYS A 67 64.90 14.32 21.63
C CYS A 67 64.34 13.13 20.84
N LEU A 68 65.15 12.10 20.57
CA LEU A 68 64.71 10.88 19.90
C LEU A 68 63.62 10.17 20.72
N PHE A 69 63.78 10.07 22.04
CA PHE A 69 62.76 9.51 22.94
C PHE A 69 61.42 10.26 22.83
N ILE A 70 61.44 11.59 22.85
CA ILE A 70 60.24 12.41 22.75
C ILE A 70 59.57 12.23 21.39
N ILE A 71 60.35 12.23 20.30
CA ILE A 71 59.83 12.10 18.94
C ILE A 71 59.23 10.71 18.72
N PHE A 72 59.95 9.64 19.07
CA PHE A 72 59.46 8.27 18.89
C PHE A 72 58.32 7.92 19.85
N GLY A 73 58.41 8.35 21.12
CA GLY A 73 57.34 8.18 22.10
C GLY A 73 56.05 8.85 21.63
N SER A 74 56.15 10.09 21.13
CA SER A 74 55.03 10.83 20.56
C SER A 74 54.46 10.13 19.32
N HIS A 75 55.31 9.58 18.44
CA HIS A 75 54.86 8.89 17.24
C HIS A 75 54.12 7.58 17.55
N VAL A 76 54.63 6.76 18.48
CA VAL A 76 53.99 5.51 18.92
C VAL A 76 52.65 5.80 19.61
N GLN A 77 52.59 6.84 20.43
CA GLN A 77 51.35 7.23 21.11
C GLN A 77 50.30 7.75 20.11
N PHE A 78 50.72 8.49 19.08
CA PHE A 78 49.85 8.93 17.99
C PHE A 78 49.30 7.76 17.18
N THR A 79 50.13 6.78 16.80
CA THR A 79 49.68 5.62 16.00
C THR A 79 48.75 4.70 16.80
N MET A 80 49.01 4.49 18.09
CA MET A 80 48.11 3.74 18.97
C MET A 80 46.76 4.43 19.13
N ASN A 81 46.74 5.76 19.35
CA ASN A 81 45.50 6.52 19.47
C ASN A 81 44.69 6.54 18.17
N ALA A 82 45.34 6.74 17.02
CA ALA A 82 44.69 6.70 15.71
C ALA A 82 44.03 5.34 15.44
N ARG A 83 44.69 4.25 15.83
CA ARG A 83 44.14 2.90 15.68
C ARG A 83 42.97 2.64 16.61
N LYS A 84 43.07 3.07 17.88
CA LYS A 84 42.00 2.91 18.85
C LYS A 84 40.74 3.66 18.43
N HIS A 85 40.90 4.91 17.95
CA HIS A 85 39.78 5.67 17.39
C HIS A 85 39.17 5.01 16.15
N ALA A 86 39.97 4.43 15.25
CA ALA A 86 39.45 3.72 14.09
C ALA A 86 38.66 2.44 14.46
N GLU A 87 39.11 1.70 15.48
CA GLU A 87 38.40 0.53 16.01
C GLU A 87 37.09 0.94 16.71
N GLU A 88 37.10 2.02 17.51
CA GLU A 88 35.91 2.58 18.16
C GLU A 88 34.89 3.11 17.14
N GLU A 89 35.33 3.84 16.11
CA GLU A 89 34.45 4.30 15.02
C GLU A 89 33.85 3.13 14.25
N HIS A 90 34.63 2.08 13.99
CA HIS A 90 34.12 0.87 13.34
C HIS A 90 33.05 0.17 14.19
N GLN A 91 33.32 -0.06 15.48
CA GLN A 91 32.35 -0.67 16.39
C GLN A 91 31.08 0.18 16.50
N LYS A 92 31.22 1.50 16.66
CA LYS A 92 30.08 2.40 16.75
C LYS A 92 29.25 2.39 15.47
N THR A 93 29.91 2.34 14.32
CA THR A 93 29.23 2.22 13.01
C THR A 93 28.49 0.88 12.92
N GLU A 94 29.13 -0.23 13.29
CA GLU A 94 28.55 -1.57 13.27
C GLU A 94 27.33 -1.71 14.20
N GLU A 95 27.41 -1.18 15.43
CA GLU A 95 26.30 -1.11 16.38
C GLU A 95 25.15 -0.24 15.86
N GLN A 96 25.46 0.91 15.25
CA GLN A 96 24.47 1.77 14.61
C GLN A 96 23.75 1.07 13.45
N TYR A 97 24.49 0.34 12.60
CA TYR A 97 23.91 -0.45 11.52
C TYR A 97 23.01 -1.57 12.06
N HIS A 98 23.46 -2.33 13.07
CA HIS A 98 22.65 -3.37 13.70
C HIS A 98 21.35 -2.82 14.30
N THR A 99 21.41 -1.65 14.94
CA THR A 99 20.24 -1.00 15.54
C THR A 99 19.23 -0.55 14.49
N LEU A 100 19.71 0.07 13.41
CA LEU A 100 18.85 0.54 12.31
C LEU A 100 18.16 -0.63 11.59
N VAL A 101 18.89 -1.70 11.27
CA VAL A 101 18.36 -2.86 10.54
C VAL A 101 17.35 -3.66 11.36
N ASN A 102 17.54 -3.72 12.69
CA ASN A 102 16.67 -4.49 13.58
C ASN A 102 15.39 -3.75 14.00
N ASN A 103 15.36 -2.42 13.92
CA ASN A 103 14.22 -1.60 14.33
C ASN A 103 13.27 -1.23 13.18
N ILE A 104 13.60 -1.57 11.93
CA ILE A 104 12.73 -1.32 10.78
C ILE A 104 11.71 -2.46 10.66
N SER A 105 10.44 -2.12 10.42
CA SER A 105 9.33 -3.08 10.29
C SER A 105 9.32 -3.88 8.97
N VAL A 106 10.32 -3.64 8.12
CA VAL A 106 10.50 -4.27 6.82
C VAL A 106 11.50 -5.42 6.97
N GLY A 107 11.15 -6.58 6.42
CA GLY A 107 12.01 -7.75 6.39
C GLY A 107 13.20 -7.51 5.46
N ILE A 108 14.39 -7.90 5.92
CA ILE A 108 15.62 -7.86 5.13
C ILE A 108 16.24 -9.25 5.22
N PHE A 109 16.56 -9.85 4.09
CA PHE A 109 17.30 -11.11 4.07
C PHE A 109 18.30 -11.16 2.92
N ARG A 110 19.31 -12.02 3.09
CA ARG A 110 20.24 -12.39 2.04
C ARG A 110 20.06 -13.85 1.70
N ALA A 111 20.03 -14.20 0.41
CA ALA A 111 19.96 -15.60 0.01
C ALA A 111 20.84 -15.91 -1.21
N THR A 112 21.19 -17.17 -1.36
CA THR A 112 21.91 -17.66 -2.54
C THR A 112 20.95 -17.76 -3.74
N PRO A 113 21.42 -17.54 -4.98
CA PRO A 113 20.57 -17.65 -6.16
C PRO A 113 19.97 -19.03 -6.37
N GLY A 114 18.82 -19.07 -7.06
CA GLY A 114 18.13 -20.28 -7.48
C GLY A 114 17.02 -20.73 -6.52
N LEU A 115 16.15 -21.62 -7.00
CA LEU A 115 15.00 -22.16 -6.24
C LEU A 115 15.43 -22.95 -4.99
N ASN A 116 16.55 -23.67 -5.08
CA ASN A 116 17.18 -24.36 -3.96
C ASN A 116 18.15 -23.45 -3.17
N GLY A 117 18.01 -22.13 -3.35
CA GLY A 117 18.82 -21.15 -2.66
C GLY A 117 18.64 -21.25 -1.15
N LYS A 118 19.69 -20.92 -0.40
CA LYS A 118 19.68 -20.90 1.07
C LYS A 118 19.73 -19.49 1.60
N PHE A 119 19.01 -19.24 2.69
CA PHE A 119 19.10 -18.00 3.44
C PHE A 119 20.45 -17.91 4.15
N LEU A 120 21.14 -16.79 3.97
CA LEU A 120 22.45 -16.49 4.53
C LEU A 120 22.37 -15.59 5.76
N MET A 121 21.38 -14.70 5.82
CA MET A 121 21.05 -13.86 6.98
C MET A 121 19.63 -13.35 6.85
N ALA A 122 19.01 -12.96 7.96
CA ALA A 122 17.75 -12.25 7.96
C ALA A 122 17.59 -11.38 9.21
N ASN A 123 17.00 -10.19 9.07
CA ASN A 123 16.64 -9.39 10.23
C ASN A 123 15.41 -9.99 10.96
N PRO A 124 15.16 -9.58 12.23
CA PRO A 124 14.02 -10.06 12.99
C PRO A 124 12.66 -9.80 12.35
N ALA A 125 12.51 -8.68 11.61
CA ALA A 125 11.27 -8.36 10.90
C ALA A 125 10.93 -9.42 9.83
N PHE A 126 11.92 -9.91 9.08
CA PHE A 126 11.70 -10.97 8.10
C PHE A 126 11.26 -12.28 8.77
N LEU A 127 11.91 -12.65 9.87
CA LEU A 127 11.53 -13.85 10.65
C LEU A 127 10.07 -13.76 11.10
N LYS A 128 9.63 -12.59 11.56
CA LYS A 128 8.23 -12.34 11.94
C LYS A 128 7.26 -12.43 10.76
N ILE A 129 7.61 -11.87 9.60
CA ILE A 129 6.77 -11.92 8.38
C ILE A 129 6.53 -13.35 7.92
N ILE A 130 7.58 -14.19 7.92
CA ILE A 130 7.49 -15.60 7.51
C ILE A 130 6.94 -16.50 8.63
N GLY A 131 7.00 -16.06 9.89
CA GLY A 131 6.56 -16.83 11.05
C GLY A 131 7.57 -17.87 11.51
N VAL A 132 8.87 -17.57 11.39
CA VAL A 132 9.99 -18.43 11.80
C VAL A 132 10.60 -17.91 13.10
N GLU A 133 11.02 -18.80 14.00
CA GLU A 133 11.44 -18.40 15.36
C GLU A 133 12.89 -17.94 15.45
N SER A 134 13.76 -18.39 14.53
CA SER A 134 15.19 -18.08 14.54
C SER A 134 15.82 -18.13 13.16
N GLU A 135 16.98 -17.46 13.00
CA GLU A 135 17.78 -17.58 11.77
C GLU A 135 18.23 -19.03 11.50
N ASP A 136 18.51 -19.81 12.54
CA ASP A 136 18.97 -21.20 12.40
C ASP A 136 17.90 -22.10 11.78
N GLU A 137 16.63 -21.84 12.08
CA GLU A 137 15.52 -22.48 11.41
C GLU A 137 15.41 -22.02 9.95
N LEU A 138 15.53 -20.72 9.71
CA LEU A 138 15.47 -20.16 8.36
C LEU A 138 16.58 -20.72 7.45
N ARG A 139 17.81 -20.91 7.96
CA ARG A 139 18.95 -21.48 7.21
C ARG A 139 18.69 -22.91 6.71
N LYS A 140 17.79 -23.66 7.36
CA LYS A 140 17.42 -25.02 6.93
C LYS A 140 16.44 -25.00 5.76
N MET A 141 15.64 -23.95 5.63
CA MET A 141 14.66 -23.78 4.55
C MET A 141 15.35 -23.44 3.22
N ASN A 142 14.67 -23.77 2.11
CA ASN A 142 15.00 -23.25 0.80
C ASN A 142 14.24 -21.95 0.54
N VAL A 143 14.78 -21.10 -0.32
CA VAL A 143 14.09 -19.88 -0.78
C VAL A 143 12.76 -20.21 -1.45
N ALA A 144 12.63 -21.35 -2.14
CA ALA A 144 11.36 -21.76 -2.73
C ALA A 144 10.25 -22.05 -1.69
N ASP A 145 10.61 -22.38 -0.44
CA ASP A 145 9.64 -22.87 0.56
C ASP A 145 8.69 -21.75 1.05
N ILE A 146 9.09 -20.49 0.90
CA ILE A 146 8.27 -19.33 1.29
C ILE A 146 7.27 -18.89 0.21
N TYR A 147 7.33 -19.45 -1.01
CA TYR A 147 6.38 -19.11 -2.08
C TYR A 147 5.14 -20.00 -1.97
N GLU A 148 3.95 -19.42 -2.17
CA GLU A 148 2.71 -20.19 -2.16
C GLU A 148 2.64 -21.16 -3.35
N LYS A 149 3.12 -20.72 -4.53
CA LYS A 149 3.34 -21.56 -5.71
C LYS A 149 4.82 -21.56 -6.10
N PRO A 150 5.50 -22.72 -6.07
CA PRO A 150 6.92 -22.82 -6.44
C PRO A 150 7.21 -22.32 -7.87
N ASP A 151 6.26 -22.51 -8.80
CA ASP A 151 6.39 -22.09 -10.20
C ASP A 151 6.32 -20.57 -10.39
N GLU A 152 5.60 -19.85 -9.53
CA GLU A 152 5.58 -18.37 -9.54
C GLU A 152 6.94 -17.83 -9.08
N GLY A 153 7.54 -18.44 -8.07
CA GLY A 153 8.92 -18.14 -7.64
C GLY A 153 9.95 -18.40 -8.75
N LYS A 154 9.72 -19.43 -9.59
CA LYS A 154 10.57 -19.77 -10.74
C LYS A 154 10.48 -18.74 -11.87
N ILE A 155 9.27 -18.36 -12.28
CA ILE A 155 9.05 -17.35 -13.32
C ILE A 155 9.68 -16.02 -12.93
N ILE A 156 9.60 -15.68 -11.66
CA ILE A 156 10.18 -14.46 -11.11
C ILE A 156 11.70 -14.62 -11.11
N LEU A 157 12.29 -15.59 -10.41
CA LEU A 157 13.75 -15.80 -10.38
C LEU A 157 14.39 -15.93 -11.78
N ASP A 158 13.75 -16.61 -12.72
CA ASP A 158 14.25 -16.83 -14.09
C ASP A 158 14.14 -15.56 -14.97
N ASN A 159 13.15 -14.69 -14.76
CA ASN A 159 13.06 -13.38 -15.45
C ASN A 159 13.96 -12.29 -14.82
N ILE A 160 14.44 -12.51 -13.59
CA ILE A 160 15.24 -11.57 -12.80
C ILE A 160 16.75 -11.71 -13.03
N LEU A 161 17.22 -12.94 -13.25
CA LEU A 161 18.64 -13.28 -13.43
C LEU A 161 19.38 -12.47 -14.52
N PRO A 162 18.75 -11.98 -15.61
CA PRO A 162 19.44 -11.17 -16.62
C PRO A 162 19.67 -9.70 -16.23
N ARG A 163 18.82 -9.09 -15.39
CA ARG A 163 18.80 -7.61 -15.14
C ARG A 163 19.55 -7.17 -13.89
N GLY A 164 19.80 -8.06 -12.93
CA GLY A 164 20.58 -7.76 -11.72
C GLY A 164 19.81 -7.11 -10.57
N GLU A 165 18.55 -6.71 -10.79
CA GLU A 165 17.69 -6.07 -9.79
C GLU A 165 16.19 -6.30 -10.09
N VAL A 166 15.37 -6.31 -9.03
CA VAL A 166 13.91 -6.31 -9.06
C VAL A 166 13.40 -5.16 -8.23
N PRO A 167 12.86 -4.11 -8.85
CA PRO A 167 12.12 -3.09 -8.13
C PRO A 167 10.66 -3.53 -7.95
N TRP A 168 10.16 -3.47 -6.72
CA TRP A 168 8.73 -3.46 -6.37
C TRP A 168 7.87 -4.55 -7.02
N ALA A 169 8.18 -5.82 -6.75
CA ALA A 169 7.33 -6.92 -7.18
C ALA A 169 6.39 -7.37 -6.04
N GLU A 170 5.11 -7.50 -6.36
CA GLU A 170 4.11 -8.08 -5.47
C GLU A 170 4.06 -9.59 -5.65
N ILE A 171 4.18 -10.34 -4.55
CA ILE A 171 4.15 -11.81 -4.56
C ILE A 171 3.27 -12.32 -3.44
N ARG A 172 2.65 -13.46 -3.72
CA ARG A 172 1.95 -14.24 -2.73
C ARG A 172 2.88 -15.30 -2.13
N LEU A 173 3.21 -15.08 -0.86
CA LEU A 173 4.03 -15.95 -0.04
C LEU A 173 3.17 -16.83 0.86
N LYS A 174 3.82 -17.82 1.44
CA LYS A 174 3.24 -18.71 2.44
C LYS A 174 4.10 -18.63 3.71
N ARG A 175 3.47 -18.34 4.84
CA ARG A 175 4.09 -18.40 6.16
C ARG A 175 4.36 -19.85 6.56
N LYS A 176 5.16 -20.06 7.60
CA LYS A 176 5.50 -21.40 8.14
C LYS A 176 4.25 -22.23 8.50
N ASP A 177 3.21 -21.59 9.02
CA ASP A 177 1.94 -22.22 9.39
C ASP A 177 1.02 -22.53 8.18
N GLY A 178 1.43 -22.17 6.96
CA GLY A 178 0.66 -22.35 5.74
C GLY A 178 -0.25 -21.18 5.39
N THR A 179 -0.34 -20.14 6.23
CA THR A 179 -1.19 -18.98 5.94
C THR A 179 -0.61 -18.14 4.77
N PRO A 180 -1.45 -17.70 3.83
CA PRO A 180 -1.00 -16.86 2.72
C PRO A 180 -0.68 -15.45 3.20
N CYS A 181 0.38 -14.87 2.66
CA CYS A 181 0.85 -13.51 2.94
C CYS A 181 1.10 -12.79 1.61
N TRP A 182 0.55 -11.61 1.43
CA TRP A 182 0.94 -10.74 0.33
C TRP A 182 2.17 -9.95 0.72
N ALA A 183 3.19 -9.97 -0.12
CA ALA A 183 4.43 -9.28 0.13
C ALA A 183 4.85 -8.41 -1.05
N MET A 184 5.30 -7.21 -0.76
CA MET A 184 6.04 -6.36 -1.70
C MET A 184 7.52 -6.60 -1.45
N PHE A 185 8.31 -6.94 -2.47
CA PHE A 185 9.75 -7.10 -2.28
C PHE A 185 10.57 -6.45 -3.39
N THR A 186 11.79 -6.09 -3.02
CA THR A 186 12.83 -5.54 -3.89
C THR A 186 14.09 -6.36 -3.66
N ALA A 187 14.71 -6.88 -4.73
CA ALA A 187 15.87 -7.75 -4.63
C ALA A 187 17.00 -7.29 -5.55
N LYS A 188 18.24 -7.27 -5.05
CA LYS A 188 19.42 -6.87 -5.82
C LYS A 188 20.50 -7.94 -5.77
N MET A 189 21.05 -8.27 -6.95
CA MET A 189 22.15 -9.23 -7.05
C MET A 189 23.48 -8.56 -6.71
N ALA A 190 24.27 -9.20 -5.86
CA ALA A 190 25.61 -8.76 -5.48
C ALA A 190 26.62 -9.91 -5.50
N HIS A 191 27.90 -9.56 -5.54
CA HIS A 191 29.02 -10.49 -5.61
C HIS A 191 29.87 -10.40 -4.34
N GLY A 192 30.19 -11.55 -3.75
CA GLY A 192 31.13 -11.69 -2.65
C GLY A 192 32.51 -11.20 -3.05
N LYS A 193 33.22 -10.57 -2.11
CA LYS A 193 34.61 -10.09 -2.27
C LYS A 193 35.65 -11.22 -2.22
N ASP A 194 35.23 -12.47 -2.17
CA ASP A 194 36.07 -13.65 -2.08
C ASP A 194 36.58 -14.12 -3.45
N SER A 195 37.69 -14.87 -3.46
CA SER A 195 38.39 -15.31 -4.67
C SER A 195 37.60 -16.26 -5.59
N LYS A 196 36.34 -16.56 -5.27
CA LYS A 196 35.43 -17.40 -6.05
C LYS A 196 34.20 -16.66 -6.60
N GLY A 197 34.02 -15.36 -6.30
CA GLY A 197 32.92 -14.56 -6.85
C GLY A 197 31.54 -15.12 -6.51
N PHE A 198 31.30 -15.48 -5.24
CA PHE A 198 30.02 -16.05 -4.85
C PHE A 198 28.88 -15.03 -5.02
N ARG A 199 27.80 -15.40 -5.72
CA ARG A 199 26.64 -14.51 -5.96
C ARG A 199 25.60 -14.68 -4.87
N TYR A 200 24.98 -13.58 -4.46
CA TYR A 200 23.85 -13.57 -3.52
C TYR A 200 22.86 -12.45 -3.88
N PHE A 201 21.64 -12.55 -3.36
CA PHE A 201 20.63 -11.50 -3.44
C PHE A 201 20.45 -10.85 -2.08
N ASP A 202 20.47 -9.52 -2.03
CA ASP A 202 19.94 -8.73 -0.92
C ASP A 202 18.50 -8.38 -1.22
N THR A 203 17.59 -8.77 -0.34
CA THR A 203 16.16 -8.60 -0.52
C THR A 203 15.55 -7.84 0.64
N ILE A 204 14.77 -6.82 0.30
CA ILE A 204 13.89 -6.09 1.20
C ILE A 204 12.47 -6.55 0.91
N ILE A 205 11.70 -6.84 1.95
CA ILE A 205 10.34 -7.39 1.85
C ILE A 205 9.42 -6.78 2.90
N GLU A 206 8.25 -6.35 2.48
CA GLU A 206 7.21 -5.78 3.32
C GLU A 206 5.95 -6.65 3.23
N ASP A 207 5.34 -6.95 4.38
CA ASP A 207 4.02 -7.61 4.44
C ASP A 207 2.94 -6.57 4.14
N ILE A 208 2.29 -6.71 2.99
CA ILE A 208 1.20 -5.85 2.54
C ILE A 208 -0.16 -6.55 2.65
N SER A 209 -0.25 -7.65 3.40
CA SER A 209 -1.48 -8.45 3.54
C SER A 209 -2.62 -7.62 4.11
N GLU A 210 -2.35 -6.82 5.15
CA GLU A 210 -3.35 -5.95 5.77
C GLU A 210 -3.83 -4.88 4.79
N TYR A 211 -2.91 -4.28 4.02
CA TYR A 211 -3.24 -3.34 2.96
C TYR A 211 -4.10 -3.99 1.87
N LYS A 212 -3.75 -5.20 1.41
CA LYS A 212 -4.52 -5.93 0.39
C LYS A 212 -5.89 -6.38 0.89
N GLN A 213 -6.01 -6.79 2.16
CA GLN A 213 -7.29 -7.14 2.78
C GLN A 213 -8.17 -5.90 2.95
N SER A 214 -7.60 -4.79 3.40
CA SER A 214 -8.27 -3.50 3.51
C SER A 214 -8.71 -2.99 2.13
N ALA A 215 -7.83 -3.05 1.13
CA ALA A 215 -8.13 -2.66 -0.24
C ALA A 215 -9.18 -3.56 -0.89
N ALA A 216 -9.14 -4.88 -0.69
CA ALA A 216 -10.14 -5.80 -1.22
C ALA A 216 -11.50 -5.64 -0.52
N ALA A 217 -11.50 -5.42 0.80
CA ALA A 217 -12.71 -5.08 1.55
C ALA A 217 -13.27 -3.73 1.08
N HIS A 218 -12.41 -2.75 0.83
CA HIS A 218 -12.78 -1.45 0.31
C HIS A 218 -13.31 -1.55 -1.12
N GLU A 219 -12.67 -2.31 -2.01
CA GLU A 219 -13.11 -2.55 -3.39
C GLU A 219 -14.46 -3.29 -3.44
N HIS A 220 -14.64 -4.32 -2.60
CA HIS A 220 -15.90 -5.03 -2.48
C HIS A 220 -17.02 -4.13 -1.93
N PHE A 221 -16.68 -3.27 -0.98
CA PHE A 221 -17.60 -2.27 -0.43
C PHE A 221 -17.90 -1.12 -1.41
N GLN A 222 -16.92 -0.71 -2.22
CA GLN A 222 -17.08 0.28 -3.30
C GLN A 222 -17.99 -0.25 -4.41
N LYS A 223 -17.93 -1.55 -4.75
CA LYS A 223 -18.85 -2.19 -5.72
C LYS A 223 -20.31 -2.20 -5.26
N LEU A 224 -20.56 -1.93 -3.97
CA LEU A 224 -21.91 -1.84 -3.40
C LEU A 224 -22.44 -0.40 -3.35
N LEU A 225 -21.66 0.60 -3.80
CA LEU A 225 -21.95 2.03 -3.66
C LEU A 225 -21.68 2.76 -4.99
N SER A 226 -22.34 3.91 -5.22
CA SER A 226 -21.95 4.76 -6.35
C SER A 226 -20.54 5.36 -6.12
N PRO A 227 -19.78 5.69 -7.19
CA PRO A 227 -18.44 6.25 -7.06
C PRO A 227 -18.39 7.50 -6.14
N ASP A 228 -19.39 8.37 -6.25
CA ASP A 228 -19.52 9.58 -5.44
C ASP A 228 -19.72 9.25 -3.95
N VAL A 229 -20.54 8.24 -3.65
CA VAL A 229 -20.79 7.79 -2.26
C VAL A 229 -19.53 7.13 -1.67
N ALA A 230 -18.85 6.31 -2.47
CA ALA A 230 -17.58 5.70 -2.09
C ALA A 230 -16.51 6.75 -1.77
N GLU A 231 -16.36 7.78 -2.60
CA GLU A 231 -15.42 8.88 -2.36
C GLU A 231 -15.80 9.67 -1.09
N MET A 232 -17.08 9.96 -0.89
CA MET A 232 -17.54 10.68 0.30
C MET A 232 -17.30 9.89 1.60
N LEU A 233 -17.43 8.56 1.56
CA LEU A 233 -17.07 7.70 2.70
C LEU A 233 -15.56 7.64 2.92
N ALA A 234 -14.77 7.45 1.86
CA ALA A 234 -13.31 7.41 1.94
C ALA A 234 -12.72 8.73 2.45
N SER A 235 -13.34 9.87 2.10
CA SER A 235 -12.91 11.21 2.55
C SER A 235 -13.52 11.63 3.90
N GLY A 236 -14.33 10.79 4.55
CA GLY A 236 -14.99 11.10 5.83
C GLY A 236 -16.07 12.19 5.75
N ARG A 237 -16.45 12.63 4.54
CA ARG A 237 -17.49 13.64 4.30
C ARG A 237 -18.90 13.11 4.55
N LEU A 238 -19.10 11.79 4.48
CA LEU A 238 -20.36 11.12 4.83
C LEU A 238 -20.25 10.44 6.20
N LYS A 239 -20.91 11.00 7.22
CA LYS A 239 -20.99 10.37 8.55
C LYS A 239 -21.98 9.20 8.54
N THR A 240 -21.58 8.05 9.09
CA THR A 240 -22.37 6.81 9.15
C THR A 240 -23.27 6.73 10.39
N GLU A 241 -23.66 7.87 10.98
CA GLU A 241 -24.51 7.93 12.17
C GLU A 241 -25.98 7.67 11.81
N LYS A 242 -26.75 7.10 12.75
CA LYS A 242 -28.20 6.95 12.59
C LYS A 242 -28.88 8.32 12.58
N GLY A 243 -29.65 8.59 11.54
CA GLY A 243 -30.34 9.87 11.33
C GLY A 243 -30.52 10.15 9.84
N GLY A 244 -31.45 11.06 9.52
CA GLY A 244 -31.71 11.46 8.14
C GLY A 244 -31.81 12.98 8.02
N GLN A 245 -31.34 13.50 6.89
CA GLN A 245 -31.43 14.91 6.55
C GLN A 245 -32.59 15.11 5.57
N LYS A 246 -33.42 16.13 5.81
CA LYS A 246 -34.41 16.55 4.84
C LYS A 246 -33.69 17.15 3.64
N ARG A 247 -33.97 16.62 2.45
CA ARG A 247 -33.38 17.05 1.17
C ARG A 247 -34.45 17.13 0.10
N VAL A 248 -34.16 17.86 -0.96
CA VAL A 248 -34.92 17.81 -2.22
C VAL A 248 -34.13 16.92 -3.17
N ALA A 249 -34.80 15.96 -3.78
CA ALA A 249 -34.17 14.99 -4.66
C ALA A 249 -35.16 14.49 -5.72
N SER A 250 -34.64 14.06 -6.86
CA SER A 250 -35.38 13.38 -7.92
C SER A 250 -35.20 11.88 -7.77
N VAL A 251 -36.31 11.16 -7.63
CA VAL A 251 -36.34 9.71 -7.45
C VAL A 251 -36.91 9.08 -8.71
N LEU A 252 -36.19 8.10 -9.26
CA LEU A 252 -36.58 7.32 -10.42
C LEU A 252 -36.79 5.87 -10.00
N PHE A 253 -37.90 5.29 -10.47
CA PHE A 253 -38.11 3.85 -10.48
C PHE A 253 -38.23 3.38 -11.93
N ALA A 254 -37.55 2.28 -12.26
CA ALA A 254 -37.68 1.62 -13.54
C ALA A 254 -37.92 0.11 -13.34
N ASN A 255 -38.95 -0.43 -13.98
CA ASN A 255 -39.41 -1.81 -13.76
C ASN A 255 -39.65 -2.51 -15.12
N ILE A 256 -39.24 -3.78 -15.22
CA ILE A 256 -39.36 -4.58 -16.44
C ILE A 256 -40.80 -5.03 -16.65
N ARG A 257 -41.36 -4.68 -17.81
CA ARG A 257 -42.73 -5.04 -18.18
C ARG A 257 -42.83 -6.49 -18.59
N GLY A 258 -43.72 -7.21 -17.89
CA GLY A 258 -43.96 -8.63 -18.14
C GLY A 258 -42.90 -9.56 -17.54
N PHE A 259 -42.06 -9.07 -16.61
CA PHE A 259 -40.97 -9.85 -16.04
C PHE A 259 -41.41 -11.19 -15.42
N THR A 260 -42.49 -11.20 -14.63
CA THR A 260 -42.99 -12.44 -14.02
C THR A 260 -43.35 -13.49 -15.07
N ALA A 261 -44.15 -13.12 -16.08
CA ALA A 261 -44.55 -14.04 -17.14
C ALA A 261 -43.36 -14.50 -18.01
N MET A 262 -42.35 -13.64 -18.17
CA MET A 262 -41.12 -13.96 -18.91
C MET A 262 -40.23 -14.93 -18.11
N SER A 263 -40.00 -14.67 -16.82
CA SER A 263 -39.12 -15.46 -15.96
C SER A 263 -39.66 -16.86 -15.69
N GLU A 264 -40.99 -17.05 -15.62
CA GLU A 264 -41.63 -18.37 -15.53
C GLU A 264 -41.32 -19.30 -16.72
N ARG A 265 -40.94 -18.73 -17.87
CA ARG A 265 -40.64 -19.47 -19.11
C ARG A 265 -39.14 -19.65 -19.36
N MET A 266 -38.30 -19.15 -18.47
CA MET A 266 -36.84 -19.16 -18.59
C MET A 266 -36.22 -20.05 -17.52
N LYS A 267 -35.02 -20.57 -17.79
CA LYS A 267 -34.25 -21.23 -16.74
C LYS A 267 -33.75 -20.18 -15.74
N PRO A 268 -33.65 -20.49 -14.42
CA PRO A 268 -33.15 -19.54 -13.44
C PRO A 268 -31.79 -18.91 -13.78
N THR A 269 -30.88 -19.68 -14.39
CA THR A 269 -29.57 -19.20 -14.85
C THR A 269 -29.67 -18.20 -16.00
N GLU A 270 -30.65 -18.35 -16.89
CA GLU A 270 -30.90 -17.41 -17.99
C GLU A 270 -31.52 -16.11 -17.48
N VAL A 271 -32.43 -16.21 -16.50
CA VAL A 271 -33.02 -15.02 -15.83
C VAL A 271 -31.93 -14.21 -15.14
N LEU A 272 -31.03 -14.89 -14.40
CA LEU A 272 -29.93 -14.22 -13.71
C LEU A 272 -28.95 -13.55 -14.67
N ARG A 273 -28.58 -14.21 -15.78
CA ARG A 273 -27.73 -13.61 -16.81
C ARG A 273 -28.38 -12.36 -17.42
N MET A 274 -29.65 -12.46 -17.79
CA MET A 274 -30.42 -11.35 -18.37
C MET A 274 -30.52 -10.17 -17.39
N LEU A 275 -30.79 -10.43 -16.11
CA LEU A 275 -30.82 -9.38 -15.09
C LEU A 275 -29.45 -8.72 -14.91
N ASN A 276 -28.35 -9.48 -14.91
CA ASN A 276 -27.02 -8.91 -14.79
C ASN A 276 -26.65 -8.03 -16.00
N GLU A 277 -26.94 -8.47 -17.22
CA GLU A 277 -26.72 -7.67 -18.44
C GLU A 277 -27.57 -6.39 -18.43
N TYR A 278 -28.84 -6.50 -18.02
CA TYR A 278 -29.73 -5.36 -17.82
C TYR A 278 -29.18 -4.37 -16.77
N TYR A 279 -28.81 -4.85 -15.58
CA TYR A 279 -28.35 -4.00 -14.50
C TYR A 279 -27.02 -3.33 -14.81
N GLU A 280 -26.09 -4.03 -15.47
CA GLU A 280 -24.82 -3.45 -15.91
C GLU A 280 -25.05 -2.23 -16.82
N GLY A 281 -25.93 -2.35 -17.82
CA GLY A 281 -26.29 -1.23 -18.70
C GLY A 281 -26.95 -0.08 -17.95
N MET A 282 -27.92 -0.39 -17.07
CA MET A 282 -28.66 0.62 -16.30
C MET A 282 -27.76 1.40 -15.35
N VAL A 283 -26.93 0.70 -14.56
CA VAL A 283 -26.05 1.30 -13.56
C VAL A 283 -25.02 2.22 -14.23
N ASN A 284 -24.45 1.80 -15.37
CA ASN A 284 -23.51 2.62 -16.12
C ASN A 284 -24.14 3.95 -16.60
N ILE A 285 -25.41 3.93 -17.01
CA ILE A 285 -26.15 5.15 -17.39
C ILE A 285 -26.41 6.02 -16.17
N VAL A 286 -26.84 5.42 -15.05
CA VAL A 286 -27.07 6.15 -13.79
C VAL A 286 -25.83 6.91 -13.37
N PHE A 287 -24.67 6.25 -13.35
CA PHE A 287 -23.41 6.88 -12.94
C PHE A 287 -22.92 7.93 -13.92
N ARG A 288 -23.11 7.74 -15.24
CA ARG A 288 -22.80 8.77 -16.25
C ARG A 288 -23.58 10.06 -16.01
N HIS A 289 -24.83 9.94 -15.57
CA HIS A 289 -25.68 11.07 -15.18
C HIS A 289 -25.56 11.41 -13.69
N GLY A 290 -24.53 10.89 -13.00
CA GLY A 290 -24.23 10.99 -11.57
C GLY A 290 -25.45 10.93 -10.64
N GLY A 291 -26.29 9.93 -10.90
CA GLY A 291 -27.27 9.43 -9.97
C GLY A 291 -26.64 8.37 -9.05
N THR A 292 -27.32 8.10 -7.95
CA THR A 292 -26.96 7.06 -7.00
C THR A 292 -28.01 5.96 -7.04
N VAL A 293 -27.58 4.72 -7.30
CA VAL A 293 -28.44 3.55 -7.20
C VAL A 293 -28.70 3.30 -5.72
N ASP A 294 -29.98 3.31 -5.32
CA ASP A 294 -30.39 3.11 -3.94
C ASP A 294 -30.51 1.62 -3.63
N LYS A 295 -31.31 0.89 -4.42
CA LYS A 295 -31.42 -0.57 -4.35
C LYS A 295 -32.09 -1.16 -5.59
N PHE A 296 -31.96 -2.47 -5.70
CA PHE A 296 -32.76 -3.32 -6.58
C PHE A 296 -33.90 -3.96 -5.78
N ILE A 297 -35.09 -3.99 -6.37
CA ILE A 297 -36.31 -4.56 -5.78
C ILE A 297 -36.88 -5.57 -6.78
N GLY A 298 -36.36 -6.81 -6.76
CA GLY A 298 -36.69 -7.81 -7.77
C GLY A 298 -36.09 -7.44 -9.13
N ASP A 299 -36.94 -7.07 -10.09
CA ASP A 299 -36.62 -6.56 -11.43
C ASP A 299 -36.73 -5.03 -11.55
N GLU A 300 -37.06 -4.35 -10.45
CA GLU A 300 -37.16 -2.90 -10.36
C GLU A 300 -35.85 -2.29 -9.83
N ILE A 301 -35.42 -1.18 -10.44
CA ILE A 301 -34.28 -0.37 -9.96
C ILE A 301 -34.80 0.96 -9.40
N MET A 302 -34.30 1.34 -8.23
CA MET A 302 -34.53 2.64 -7.60
C MET A 302 -33.26 3.48 -7.65
N VAL A 303 -33.38 4.71 -8.16
CA VAL A 303 -32.26 5.63 -8.38
C VAL A 303 -32.60 7.01 -7.86
N ILE A 304 -31.59 7.72 -7.33
CA ILE A 304 -31.74 9.03 -6.72
C ILE A 304 -30.74 10.01 -7.31
N TRP A 305 -31.21 11.23 -7.59
CA TRP A 305 -30.40 12.42 -7.83
C TRP A 305 -30.73 13.45 -6.75
N GLY A 306 -29.74 14.14 -6.18
CA GLY A 306 -29.95 15.06 -5.05
C GLY A 306 -29.55 14.51 -3.68
N ALA A 307 -29.25 13.21 -3.59
CA ALA A 307 -28.77 12.57 -2.37
C ALA A 307 -27.83 11.38 -2.67
N PRO A 308 -26.68 11.26 -1.97
CA PRO A 308 -26.14 12.20 -0.98
C PRO A 308 -25.46 13.43 -1.60
N VAL A 309 -25.23 13.44 -2.92
CA VAL A 309 -24.69 14.58 -3.64
C VAL A 309 -25.82 15.29 -4.38
N ALA A 310 -25.87 16.61 -4.26
CA ALA A 310 -26.89 17.45 -4.87
C ALA A 310 -26.29 18.36 -5.94
N HIS A 311 -27.04 18.53 -7.02
CA HIS A 311 -26.76 19.42 -8.14
C HIS A 311 -28.03 20.19 -8.50
N ASP A 312 -27.90 21.42 -8.98
CA ASP A 312 -29.06 22.27 -9.29
C ASP A 312 -29.94 21.70 -10.43
N ASN A 313 -29.36 20.86 -11.30
CA ASN A 313 -30.02 20.27 -12.45
C ASN A 313 -30.36 18.78 -12.27
N ASP A 314 -30.42 18.27 -11.05
CA ASP A 314 -30.75 16.87 -10.75
C ASP A 314 -32.07 16.36 -11.41
N PRO A 315 -33.17 17.14 -11.47
CA PRO A 315 -34.36 16.74 -12.22
C PRO A 315 -34.08 16.52 -13.71
N VAL A 316 -33.30 17.40 -14.34
CA VAL A 316 -32.93 17.30 -15.76
C VAL A 316 -32.05 16.07 -16.00
N ARG A 317 -31.05 15.83 -15.14
CA ARG A 317 -30.17 14.66 -15.20
C ARG A 317 -30.95 13.35 -15.08
N SER A 318 -31.94 13.30 -14.19
CA SER A 318 -32.79 12.11 -14.03
C SER A 318 -33.62 11.78 -15.27
N VAL A 319 -34.11 12.80 -16.00
CA VAL A 319 -34.87 12.61 -17.24
C VAL A 319 -33.96 12.21 -18.40
N HIS A 320 -32.77 12.82 -18.53
CA HIS A 320 -31.77 12.36 -19.52
C HIS A 320 -31.36 10.90 -19.28
N ALA A 321 -31.11 10.51 -18.03
CA ALA A 321 -30.82 9.13 -17.68
C ALA A 321 -31.95 8.20 -18.11
N ALA A 322 -33.21 8.57 -17.88
CA ALA A 322 -34.36 7.77 -18.30
C ALA A 322 -34.46 7.58 -19.82
N ILE A 323 -34.16 8.63 -20.60
CA ILE A 323 -34.11 8.57 -22.07
C ILE A 323 -32.98 7.64 -22.55
N ASP A 324 -31.79 7.76 -21.95
CA ASP A 324 -30.65 6.91 -22.27
C ASP A 324 -30.92 5.44 -21.90
N MET A 325 -31.62 5.18 -20.78
CA MET A 325 -32.04 3.83 -20.39
C MET A 325 -32.95 3.20 -21.44
N GLN A 326 -33.93 3.94 -21.98
CA GLN A 326 -34.79 3.45 -23.05
C GLN A 326 -34.00 3.22 -24.34
N SER A 327 -33.07 4.11 -24.68
CA SER A 327 -32.23 3.99 -25.88
C SER A 327 -31.27 2.80 -25.82
N MET A 328 -30.65 2.56 -24.66
CA MET A 328 -29.81 1.39 -24.43
C MET A 328 -30.61 0.09 -24.54
N LEU A 329 -31.84 0.05 -24.02
CA LEU A 329 -32.71 -1.12 -24.20
C LEU A 329 -33.14 -1.31 -25.64
N ALA A 330 -33.34 -0.25 -26.42
CA ALA A 330 -33.62 -0.37 -27.84
C ALA A 330 -32.45 -1.08 -28.57
N GLN A 331 -31.20 -0.72 -28.24
CA GLN A 331 -30.00 -1.39 -28.76
C GLN A 331 -29.90 -2.84 -28.29
N LEU A 332 -30.12 -3.10 -26.98
CA LEU A 332 -30.07 -4.46 -26.43
C LEU A 332 -31.14 -5.38 -27.07
N ASN A 333 -32.26 -4.79 -27.49
CA ASN A 333 -33.37 -5.51 -28.11
C ASN A 333 -33.25 -5.72 -29.62
N GLU A 334 -32.25 -5.12 -30.30
CA GLU A 334 -32.15 -5.09 -31.76
C GLU A 334 -32.08 -6.51 -32.36
N ASP A 335 -31.26 -7.38 -31.76
CA ASP A 335 -31.11 -8.79 -32.16
C ASP A 335 -32.02 -9.75 -31.37
N CYS A 336 -32.91 -9.22 -30.52
CA CYS A 336 -33.79 -10.03 -29.67
C CYS A 336 -35.18 -10.24 -30.31
N PRO A 337 -35.70 -11.47 -30.36
CA PRO A 337 -37.05 -11.70 -30.87
C PRO A 337 -38.08 -10.99 -29.98
N ALA A 338 -39.19 -10.54 -30.56
CA ALA A 338 -40.18 -9.67 -29.90
C ALA A 338 -40.69 -10.21 -28.54
N ASN A 339 -40.76 -11.54 -28.38
CA ASN A 339 -41.19 -12.20 -27.15
C ASN A 339 -40.11 -12.28 -26.05
N ARG A 340 -38.88 -11.83 -26.33
CA ARG A 340 -37.75 -11.74 -25.40
C ARG A 340 -37.24 -10.31 -25.22
N GLN A 341 -37.85 -9.33 -25.87
CA GLN A 341 -37.46 -7.94 -25.73
C GLN A 341 -37.77 -7.42 -24.34
N ILE A 342 -36.79 -6.79 -23.71
CA ILE A 342 -36.91 -6.17 -22.40
C ILE A 342 -37.43 -4.75 -22.60
N ARG A 343 -38.61 -4.44 -22.06
CA ARG A 343 -39.14 -3.07 -22.04
C ARG A 343 -39.37 -2.67 -20.59
N ILE A 344 -39.09 -1.41 -20.28
CA ILE A 344 -39.30 -0.86 -18.95
C ILE A 344 -40.35 0.25 -18.98
N GLY A 345 -41.08 0.39 -17.89
CA GLY A 345 -41.76 1.65 -17.58
C GLY A 345 -40.98 2.40 -16.51
N ILE A 346 -40.89 3.73 -16.67
CA ILE A 346 -40.11 4.60 -15.79
C ILE A 346 -41.04 5.62 -15.14
N GLY A 347 -40.87 5.83 -13.84
CA GLY A 347 -41.56 6.87 -13.08
C GLY A 347 -40.58 7.76 -12.35
N ILE A 348 -40.70 9.09 -12.51
CA ILE A 348 -39.80 10.07 -11.88
C ILE A 348 -40.61 11.08 -11.07
N ASN A 349 -40.22 11.30 -9.82
CA ASN A 349 -40.77 12.36 -9.00
C ASN A 349 -39.67 13.14 -8.29
N THR A 350 -39.77 14.46 -8.32
CA THR A 350 -38.92 15.39 -7.57
C THR A 350 -39.69 15.90 -6.37
N GLY A 351 -39.03 16.04 -5.23
CA GLY A 351 -39.67 16.60 -4.04
C GLY A 351 -38.84 16.44 -2.78
N SER A 352 -39.41 16.88 -1.66
CA SER A 352 -38.75 16.75 -0.38
C SER A 352 -38.84 15.32 0.17
N LEU A 353 -37.73 14.80 0.67
CA LEU A 353 -37.60 13.48 1.29
C LEU A 353 -36.57 13.51 2.43
N VAL A 354 -36.49 12.43 3.20
CA VAL A 354 -35.47 12.25 4.23
C VAL A 354 -34.45 11.24 3.73
N ALA A 355 -33.19 11.66 3.61
CA ALA A 355 -32.07 10.83 3.17
C ALA A 355 -31.14 10.52 4.34
N GLY A 356 -30.80 9.26 4.56
CA GLY A 356 -29.95 8.87 5.69
C GLY A 356 -29.74 7.37 5.81
N TYR A 357 -29.01 6.97 6.84
CA TYR A 357 -28.80 5.55 7.13
C TYR A 357 -29.99 4.97 7.89
N ILE A 358 -30.60 3.93 7.31
CA ILE A 358 -31.75 3.22 7.86
C ILE A 358 -31.36 1.75 8.01
N GLY A 359 -31.67 1.16 9.17
CA GLY A 359 -31.39 -0.24 9.46
C GLY A 359 -31.14 -0.55 10.94
N SER A 360 -30.71 -1.79 11.19
CA SER A 360 -30.33 -2.24 12.54
C SER A 360 -28.87 -1.91 12.84
N THR A 361 -28.38 -2.24 14.02
CA THR A 361 -26.94 -2.16 14.35
C THR A 361 -26.08 -3.12 13.52
N CYS A 362 -26.67 -4.18 12.96
CA CYS A 362 -25.94 -5.20 12.21
C CYS A 362 -25.99 -4.98 10.69
N LEU A 363 -26.94 -4.19 10.20
CA LEU A 363 -27.08 -3.87 8.77
C LEU A 363 -27.70 -2.48 8.63
N MET A 364 -26.91 -1.54 8.11
CA MET A 364 -27.33 -0.19 7.79
C MET A 364 -27.20 0.03 6.28
N SER A 365 -28.20 0.66 5.69
CA SER A 365 -28.20 1.08 4.28
C SER A 365 -28.50 2.56 4.20
N TYR A 366 -27.70 3.31 3.44
CA TYR A 366 -28.08 4.68 3.07
C TYR A 366 -29.27 4.60 2.13
N SER A 367 -30.37 5.28 2.45
CA SER A 367 -31.56 5.29 1.61
C SER A 367 -32.41 6.53 1.84
N VAL A 368 -33.46 6.67 1.04
CA VAL A 368 -34.41 7.78 1.13
C VAL A 368 -35.80 7.29 1.49
N ILE A 369 -36.50 8.05 2.31
CA ILE A 369 -37.90 7.80 2.68
C ILE A 369 -38.73 9.07 2.53
N GLY A 370 -40.01 8.88 2.21
CA GLY A 370 -40.97 9.97 2.15
C GLY A 370 -42.00 9.76 1.04
N ASP A 371 -42.98 10.65 1.03
CA ASP A 371 -44.05 10.65 0.04
C ASP A 371 -43.54 10.81 -1.40
N THR A 372 -42.42 11.53 -1.57
CA THR A 372 -41.74 11.71 -2.86
C THR A 372 -41.34 10.37 -3.48
N VAL A 373 -40.79 9.46 -2.67
CA VAL A 373 -40.36 8.12 -3.08
C VAL A 373 -41.56 7.26 -3.48
N ASN A 374 -42.60 7.27 -2.64
CA ASN A 374 -43.84 6.52 -2.90
C ASN A 374 -44.51 6.99 -4.19
N THR A 375 -44.55 8.30 -4.42
CA THR A 375 -45.12 8.88 -5.64
C THR A 375 -44.36 8.42 -6.88
N ALA A 376 -43.02 8.46 -6.89
CA ALA A 376 -42.21 7.96 -8.01
C ALA A 376 -42.51 6.48 -8.34
N SER A 377 -42.61 5.62 -7.33
CA SER A 377 -42.96 4.20 -7.53
C SER A 377 -44.37 4.03 -8.12
N ARG A 378 -45.34 4.87 -7.74
CA ARG A 378 -46.70 4.87 -8.32
C ARG A 378 -46.72 5.35 -9.77
N LEU A 379 -45.92 6.36 -10.12
CA LEU A 379 -45.76 6.80 -11.50
C LEU A 379 -45.15 5.68 -12.35
N CYS A 380 -44.13 5.00 -11.82
CA CYS A 380 -43.53 3.85 -12.48
C CYS A 380 -44.58 2.77 -12.69
N SER A 381 -45.37 2.41 -11.67
CA SER A 381 -46.44 1.41 -11.81
C SER A 381 -47.47 1.75 -12.90
N ALA A 382 -47.74 3.03 -13.13
CA ALA A 382 -48.70 3.50 -14.15
C ALA A 382 -48.10 3.57 -15.58
N ALA A 383 -46.77 3.59 -15.70
CA ALA A 383 -46.09 3.74 -16.99
C ALA A 383 -46.25 2.51 -17.88
N LYS A 384 -46.60 2.72 -19.16
CA LYS A 384 -46.63 1.65 -20.17
C LYS A 384 -45.21 1.19 -20.55
N PRO A 385 -45.05 0.05 -21.26
CA PRO A 385 -43.75 -0.35 -21.80
C PRO A 385 -43.15 0.75 -22.70
N GLY A 386 -41.92 1.17 -22.41
CA GLY A 386 -41.23 2.24 -23.13
C GLY A 386 -41.60 3.66 -22.68
N GLN A 387 -42.49 3.81 -21.69
CA GLN A 387 -42.99 5.11 -21.26
C GLN A 387 -42.20 5.67 -20.07
N ILE A 388 -41.95 6.98 -20.10
CA ILE A 388 -41.38 7.76 -19.00
C ILE A 388 -42.48 8.68 -18.47
N ILE A 389 -42.95 8.43 -17.25
CA ILE A 389 -43.94 9.28 -16.58
C ILE A 389 -43.26 10.12 -15.50
N ILE A 390 -43.57 11.41 -15.48
CA ILE A 390 -43.08 12.35 -14.48
C ILE A 390 -44.22 13.05 -13.73
N SER A 391 -43.96 13.46 -12.50
CA SER A 391 -44.89 14.30 -11.72
C SER A 391 -44.95 15.74 -12.22
N GLU A 392 -45.96 16.48 -11.79
CA GLU A 392 -46.04 17.93 -11.98
C GLU A 392 -44.83 18.69 -11.44
N GLU A 393 -44.32 18.29 -10.27
CA GLU A 393 -43.14 18.92 -9.67
C GLU A 393 -41.91 18.75 -10.57
N THR A 394 -41.70 17.54 -11.09
CA THR A 394 -40.60 17.26 -12.03
C THR A 394 -40.80 18.02 -13.33
N TYR A 395 -42.02 18.03 -13.88
CA TYR A 395 -42.38 18.79 -15.08
C TYR A 395 -42.00 20.26 -14.97
N ASN A 396 -42.30 20.91 -13.84
CA ASN A 396 -41.98 22.32 -13.64
C ASN A 396 -40.48 22.63 -13.73
N HIS A 397 -39.62 21.67 -13.37
CA HIS A 397 -38.16 21.82 -13.45
C HIS A 397 -37.59 21.51 -14.84
N VAL A 398 -38.29 20.72 -15.67
CA VAL A 398 -37.70 20.13 -16.89
C VAL A 398 -38.43 20.51 -18.19
N LYS A 399 -39.61 21.16 -18.11
CA LYS A 399 -40.45 21.55 -19.27
C LYS A 399 -39.79 22.45 -20.30
N SER A 400 -38.70 23.14 -19.95
CA SER A 400 -37.94 23.98 -20.89
C SER A 400 -36.87 23.20 -21.67
N VAL A 401 -36.64 21.94 -21.32
CA VAL A 401 -35.54 21.12 -21.85
C VAL A 401 -36.04 19.93 -22.67
N PHE A 402 -37.20 19.39 -22.33
CA PHE A 402 -37.75 18.19 -22.98
C PHE A 402 -39.13 18.43 -23.59
N ASP A 403 -39.46 17.67 -24.62
CA ASP A 403 -40.82 17.59 -25.13
C ASP A 403 -41.68 16.70 -24.22
N ILE A 404 -42.80 17.25 -23.75
CA ILE A 404 -43.60 16.66 -22.67
C ILE A 404 -45.08 16.84 -22.95
N ALA A 405 -45.82 15.74 -22.90
CA ALA A 405 -47.27 15.72 -23.04
C ALA A 405 -47.96 15.51 -21.68
N GLU A 406 -48.99 16.30 -21.37
CA GLU A 406 -49.84 16.05 -20.21
C GLU A 406 -50.71 14.80 -20.42
N LEU A 407 -50.80 13.96 -19.40
CA LEU A 407 -51.62 12.75 -19.39
C LEU A 407 -52.82 12.94 -18.46
N LYS A 408 -53.80 12.02 -18.59
CA LYS A 408 -54.92 11.98 -17.63
C LYS A 408 -54.38 11.73 -16.21
N PRO A 409 -54.78 12.53 -15.21
CA PRO A 409 -54.37 12.31 -13.83
C PRO A 409 -54.68 10.90 -13.35
N ILE A 410 -53.82 10.36 -12.50
CA ILE A 410 -53.99 9.02 -11.94
C ILE A 410 -54.35 9.09 -10.46
N LEU A 411 -55.34 8.29 -10.05
CA LEU A 411 -55.64 8.10 -8.64
C LEU A 411 -54.73 6.99 -8.09
N ALA A 412 -53.68 7.39 -7.37
CA ALA A 412 -52.77 6.43 -6.77
C ALA A 412 -53.32 5.89 -5.44
N LYS A 413 -53.08 4.60 -5.17
CA LYS A 413 -53.45 3.97 -3.90
C LYS A 413 -52.83 4.72 -2.72
N GLY A 414 -53.68 5.21 -1.81
CA GLY A 414 -53.27 5.95 -0.62
C GLY A 414 -53.20 7.47 -0.80
N LYS A 415 -53.59 8.02 -1.97
CA LYS A 415 -53.73 9.45 -2.20
C LYS A 415 -55.21 9.84 -2.26
N ALA A 416 -55.56 10.93 -1.59
CA ALA A 416 -56.92 11.47 -1.63
C ALA A 416 -57.22 12.17 -2.97
N GLU A 417 -56.23 12.90 -3.50
CA GLU A 417 -56.34 13.65 -4.75
C GLU A 417 -55.65 12.91 -5.91
N PRO A 418 -56.20 12.99 -7.14
CA PRO A 418 -55.51 12.52 -8.35
C PRO A 418 -54.18 13.24 -8.56
N ILE A 419 -53.15 12.49 -8.94
CA ILE A 419 -51.83 13.03 -9.25
C ILE A 419 -51.82 13.44 -10.72
N ARG A 420 -51.50 14.70 -11.00
CA ARG A 420 -51.21 15.18 -12.35
C ARG A 420 -49.90 14.59 -12.84
N ILE A 421 -49.93 14.02 -14.04
CA ILE A 421 -48.81 13.27 -14.60
C ILE A 421 -48.55 13.65 -16.05
N PHE A 422 -47.30 13.53 -16.46
CA PHE A 422 -46.82 13.94 -17.76
C PHE A 422 -45.97 12.84 -18.37
N SER A 423 -46.01 12.68 -19.69
CA SER A 423 -45.17 11.77 -20.44
C SER A 423 -44.03 12.55 -21.08
N VAL A 424 -42.79 12.14 -20.84
CA VAL A 424 -41.65 12.65 -21.62
C VAL A 424 -41.65 11.93 -22.95
N ASN A 425 -41.66 12.67 -24.05
CA ASN A 425 -41.57 12.11 -25.38
C ASN A 425 -40.10 11.82 -25.69
N ASN A 426 -39.83 10.59 -26.11
CA ASN A 426 -38.55 10.22 -26.65
C ASN A 426 -38.64 10.41 -28.17
N GLU A 427 -38.42 11.63 -28.65
CA GLU A 427 -38.19 11.83 -30.09
C GLU A 427 -36.82 11.23 -30.42
N GLN A 428 -36.83 10.08 -31.08
CA GLN A 428 -35.67 9.60 -31.85
C GLN A 428 -35.71 10.19 -33.24
#